data_AF-A0A081SED1-F1
#
_entry.id   AF-A0A081SED1-F1
#
_cell.length_a   1.000
_cell.length_b   1.000
_cell.length_c   1.000
_cell.angle_alpha   90.00
_cell.angle_beta   90.00
_cell.angle_gamma   90.00
#
_symmetry.space_group_name_H-M   'P 1'
#
loop_
_entity.id
_entity.type
_entity.pdbx_description
1 polymer ?
#
loop_
_entity_poly.entity_id
_entity_poly.type
_entity_poly.pdbx_seq_one_letter_code
_entity_poly.pdbx_strand_id
1 'polypeptide(L)' 'MKTEDKNLSEITSIAMETLYQKIGVANTTQFLNQFTKGYGDYTKERRNFTKQLKLKEIIVQIKKSRRAKKK' A
#
# COMPACT_ATOMS: atom_id res chain seq x y z
N MET A 1 22.05 -29.86 -21.00
CA MET A 1 20.81 -29.31 -20.43
C MET A 1 20.77 -27.85 -20.85
N LYS A 2 19.85 -27.44 -21.74
CA LYS A 2 19.71 -26.02 -22.11
C LYS A 2 19.01 -25.32 -20.95
N THR A 3 19.73 -24.50 -20.20
CA THR A 3 19.10 -23.55 -19.29
C THR A 3 18.47 -22.48 -20.17
N GLU A 4 17.14 -22.47 -20.23
CA GLU A 4 16.46 -21.28 -20.74
C GLU A 4 16.67 -20.20 -19.68
N ASP A 5 17.67 -19.36 -19.93
CA ASP A 5 18.02 -18.25 -19.05
C ASP A 5 16.88 -17.23 -19.10
N LYS A 6 15.89 -17.44 -18.24
CA LYS A 6 14.81 -16.46 -18.04
C LYS A 6 15.43 -15.14 -17.66
N ASN A 7 15.04 -14.09 -18.38
CA ASN A 7 15.48 -12.75 -18.04
C ASN A 7 15.00 -12.41 -16.62
N LEU A 8 15.78 -11.64 -15.86
CA LEU A 8 15.39 -11.16 -14.53
C LEU A 8 14.00 -10.52 -14.52
N SER A 9 13.61 -9.85 -15.60
CA SER A 9 12.25 -9.31 -15.74
C SER A 9 11.17 -10.39 -15.70
N GLU A 10 11.37 -11.51 -16.39
CA GLU A 10 10.41 -12.62 -16.44
C GLU A 10 10.31 -13.32 -15.09
N ILE A 11 11.46 -13.53 -14.43
CA ILE A 11 11.52 -14.07 -13.06
C ILE A 11 10.75 -13.15 -12.10
N THR A 12 10.93 -11.84 -12.23
CA THR A 12 10.23 -10.86 -11.40
C THR A 12 8.73 -10.90 -11.65
N SER A 13 8.28 -10.95 -12.90
CA SER A 13 6.84 -11.06 -13.24
C SER A 13 6.20 -12.32 -12.62
N ILE A 14 6.86 -13.48 -12.76
CA ILE A 14 6.39 -14.75 -12.19
C ILE A 14 6.32 -14.67 -10.65
N ALA A 15 7.34 -14.08 -10.02
CA ALA A 15 7.38 -13.91 -8.58
C ALA A 15 6.23 -13.00 -8.09
N MET A 16 5.98 -11.88 -8.78
CA MET A 16 4.88 -10.97 -8.43
C MET A 16 3.53 -11.67 -8.52
N GLU A 17 3.26 -12.38 -9.61
CA GLU A 17 2.00 -13.12 -9.79
C GLU A 17 1.81 -14.18 -8.70
N THR A 18 2.88 -14.93 -8.39
CA THR A 18 2.86 -15.93 -7.32
C THR A 18 2.54 -15.31 -5.96
N LEU A 19 3.17 -14.18 -5.62
CA LEU A 19 2.91 -13.48 -4.36
C LEU A 19 1.48 -12.95 -4.28
N TYR A 20 0.98 -12.35 -5.37
CA TYR A 20 -0.41 -11.88 -5.42
C TYR A 20 -1.41 -13.01 -5.18
N GLN A 21 -1.19 -14.18 -5.78
CA GLN A 21 -2.07 -15.34 -5.58
C GLN A 21 -1.98 -15.92 -4.17
N LYS A 22 -0.79 -15.93 -3.55
CA LYS A 22 -0.56 -16.62 -2.27
C LYS A 22 -0.91 -15.79 -1.05
N ILE A 23 -0.55 -14.51 -1.06
CA ILE A 23 -0.70 -13.64 0.13
C ILE A 23 -1.56 -12.41 -0.14
N GLY A 24 -2.02 -12.22 -1.37
CA GLY A 24 -2.85 -11.08 -1.77
C GLY A 24 -2.05 -9.81 -2.02
N VAL A 25 -2.67 -8.86 -2.73
CA VAL A 25 -2.01 -7.62 -3.21
C VAL A 25 -1.53 -6.74 -2.05
N ALA A 26 -2.34 -6.61 -0.98
CA ALA A 26 -2.00 -5.76 0.15
C ALA A 26 -0.74 -6.26 0.90
N ASN A 27 -0.68 -7.56 1.21
CA ASN A 27 0.46 -8.14 1.90
C ASN A 27 1.70 -8.21 1.01
N THR A 28 1.52 -8.49 -0.29
CA THR A 28 2.62 -8.45 -1.27
C THR A 28 3.27 -7.07 -1.32
N THR A 29 2.45 -6.01 -1.35
CA THR A 29 2.98 -4.63 -1.37
C THR A 29 3.78 -4.32 -0.10
N GLN A 30 3.29 -4.73 1.08
CA GLN A 30 4.03 -4.55 2.34
C GLN A 30 5.34 -5.34 2.35
N PHE A 31 5.34 -6.57 1.87
CA PHE A 31 6.54 -7.41 1.75
C PHE A 31 7.59 -6.74 0.86
N LEU A 32 7.20 -6.26 -0.34
CA LEU A 32 8.13 -5.60 -1.26
C LEU A 32 8.73 -4.31 -0.68
N ASN A 33 7.94 -3.55 0.09
CA ASN A 33 8.40 -2.35 0.77
C ASN A 33 9.48 -2.62 1.84
N GLN A 34 9.69 -3.87 2.26
CA GLN A 34 10.79 -4.22 3.17
C GLN A 34 12.15 -4.23 2.46
N PHE A 35 12.16 -4.57 1.17
CA PHE A 35 13.38 -4.74 0.38
C PHE A 35 13.64 -3.56 -0.57
N THR A 36 12.67 -2.68 -0.74
CA THR A 36 12.75 -1.54 -1.67
C THR A 36 12.54 -0.23 -0.93
N LYS A 37 13.32 0.79 -1.30
CA LYS A 37 12.95 2.16 -0.95
C LYS A 37 11.74 2.49 -1.84
N GLY A 38 10.55 2.54 -1.25
CA GLY A 38 9.33 2.91 -1.96
C GLY A 38 9.52 4.18 -2.79
N TYR A 39 8.77 4.31 -3.87
CA TYR A 39 8.85 5.47 -4.75
C TYR A 39 7.99 6.64 -4.26
N GLY A 40 8.41 7.86 -4.57
CA GLY A 40 7.67 9.09 -4.25
C GLY A 40 8.00 9.69 -2.88
N ASP A 41 7.40 10.86 -2.60
CA ASP A 41 7.50 11.55 -1.31
C ASP A 41 6.12 11.57 -0.68
N TYR A 42 5.72 10.44 -0.10
CA TYR A 42 4.43 10.31 0.58
C TYR A 42 4.22 11.40 1.64
N THR A 43 5.29 11.92 2.25
CA THR A 43 5.19 13.01 3.22
C THR A 43 4.74 14.32 2.55
N LYS A 44 5.26 14.65 1.36
CA LYS A 44 4.77 15.79 0.56
C LYS A 44 3.37 15.55 0.03
N GLU A 45 3.10 14.38 -0.54
CA GLU A 45 1.79 14.04 -1.10
C GLU A 45 0.69 14.07 -0.02
N ARG A 46 0.94 13.46 1.15
CA ARG A 46 0.02 13.47 2.28
C ARG A 46 -0.25 14.87 2.81
N ARG A 47 0.75 15.77 2.78
CA ARG A 47 0.54 17.17 3.17
C ARG A 47 -0.50 17.86 2.29
N ASN A 48 -0.57 17.56 1.00
CA ASN A 48 -1.60 18.15 0.13
C ASN A 48 -3.02 17.73 0.53
N PHE A 49 -3.22 16.45 0.86
CA PHE A 49 -4.51 15.96 1.35
C PHE A 49 -4.85 16.46 2.77
N THR A 50 -3.84 16.57 3.63
CA THR A 50 -4.05 16.91 5.05
C THR A 50 -4.21 18.42 5.28
N LYS A 51 -3.65 19.28 4.42
CA LYS A 51 -3.82 20.75 4.50
C LYS A 51 -5.29 21.19 4.49
N GLN A 52 -6.17 20.42 3.85
CA GLN A 52 -7.58 20.73 3.73
C GLN A 52 -8.41 20.32 4.95
N LEU A 53 -7.84 19.51 5.86
CA LEU A 53 -8.57 18.96 7.01
C LEU A 53 -8.20 19.72 8.28
N LYS A 54 -9.18 20.37 8.92
CA LYS A 54 -8.96 20.95 10.25
C LYS A 54 -9.10 19.87 11.31
N LEU A 55 -8.21 19.88 12.30
CA LEU A 55 -8.24 18.92 13.42
C LEU A 55 -9.62 18.84 14.09
N LYS A 56 -10.30 19.98 14.25
CA LYS A 56 -11.65 20.05 14.85
C LYS A 56 -12.67 19.25 14.04
N GLU A 57 -12.60 19.29 12.71
CA GLU A 57 -13.53 18.58 11.81
C GLU A 57 -13.33 17.07 11.89
N ILE A 58 -12.07 16.62 11.98
CA ILE A 58 -11.72 15.21 12.19
C ILE A 58 -12.30 14.70 13.51
N ILE A 59 -12.13 15.45 14.60
CA ILE A 59 -12.65 15.08 15.93
C ILE A 59 -14.19 14.97 15.89
N VAL A 60 -14.87 15.89 15.20
CA VAL A 60 -16.33 15.86 15.03
C VAL A 60 -16.76 14.60 14.27
N GLN A 61 -16.09 14.26 13.14
CA GLN A 61 -16.42 13.05 12.38
C GLN A 61 -16.22 11.78 13.21
N ILE A 62 -15.09 11.64 13.93
CA ILE A 62 -14.83 10.47 14.78
C ILE A 62 -15.93 10.29 15.83
N LYS A 63 -16.35 11.39 16.48
CA LYS A 63 -17.45 11.36 17.45
C LYS A 63 -18.78 10.96 16.80
N LYS A 64 -19.09 11.46 15.60
CA LYS A 64 -20.30 11.08 14.83
C LYS A 64 -20.29 9.59 14.48
N SER A 65 -19.19 9.06 13.92
CA SER A 65 -19.08 7.65 13.55
C SER A 65 -19.22 6.70 14.75
N ARG A 66 -18.67 7.08 15.92
CA ARG A 66 -18.83 6.30 17.17
C ARG A 66 -20.26 6.31 17.70
N ARG A 67 -21.00 7.41 17.55
CA ARG A 67 -22.42 7.49 17.93
C ARG A 67 -23.30 6.67 16.99
N ALA A 68 -23.01 6.70 15.69
CA ALA A 68 -23.74 5.91 14.69
C ALA A 68 -23.59 4.39 14.90
N LYS A 69 -22.43 3.92 15.38
CA LYS A 69 -22.20 2.51 15.74
C LYS A 69 -22.84 2.06 17.08
N LYS A 70 -23.36 2.99 17.88
CA LYS A 70 -24.01 2.71 19.18
C LYS A 70 -25.54 2.66 19.09
N LYS A 71 -26.12 3.02 17.94
CA LYS A 71 -27.53 2.82 17.62
C LYS A 71 -27.65 1.55 16.79
#